data_AF-A9D1X0-F1
#
_entry.id   AF-A9D1X0-F1
#
_cell.length_a   1.000
_cell.length_b   1.000
_cell.length_c   1.000
_cell.angle_alpha   90.00
_cell.angle_beta   90.00
_cell.angle_gamma   90.00
#
_symmetry.space_group_name_H-M   'P 1'
#
loop_
_entity.id
_entity.type
_entity.pdbx_description
1 polymer ?
#
loop_
_entity_poly.entity_id
_entity_poly.type
_entity_poly.pdbx_seq_one_letter_code
_entity_poly.pdbx_strand_id
1 'polypeptide(L)'
;MKIFIKLVFTSTLFGLLGINAAQAISESNNSNHLTIQVKGIVCSFCAFGVEKNLSKLPFLDKTQFGQNGVLIDINTQEITLALLADKSVAYADIATAITKGGYDPVSYHGVIEGIIQNSDGKWYLVDQGKEQVYHLSQTAELTAISGKWVLLDITLTPAQAEASNAEEVLVSEFRVSHVYELSEPKMQYPQAKFRPSLDL
;
A
#
# COMPACT_ATOMS: atom_id res chain seq x y z
N MET A 1 39.07 -21.64 72.02
CA MET A 1 38.17 -22.80 72.22
C MET A 1 36.80 -22.44 71.68
N LYS A 2 36.37 -23.08 70.57
CA LYS A 2 34.97 -23.21 70.09
C LYS A 2 34.27 -21.89 69.65
N ILE A 3 33.44 -21.78 68.62
CA ILE A 3 32.84 -22.70 67.65
C ILE A 3 32.22 -21.83 66.53
N PHE A 4 32.19 -22.40 65.33
CA PHE A 4 31.47 -21.97 64.13
C PHE A 4 30.00 -21.59 64.38
N ILE A 5 29.54 -20.45 63.84
CA ILE A 5 28.11 -20.22 63.57
C ILE A 5 27.94 -19.61 62.18
N LYS A 6 27.10 -20.30 61.41
CA LYS A 6 26.74 -20.09 60.00
C LYS A 6 26.01 -18.76 59.80
N LEU A 7 26.36 -18.01 58.75
CA LEU A 7 25.51 -16.94 58.23
C LEU A 7 25.37 -17.11 56.71
N VAL A 8 24.35 -17.92 56.39
CA VAL A 8 23.41 -17.80 55.26
C VAL A 8 23.89 -16.93 54.09
N PHE A 9 24.35 -17.60 53.02
CA PHE A 9 24.38 -17.05 51.67
C PHE A 9 22.94 -16.67 51.27
N THR A 10 22.59 -15.40 51.42
CA THR A 10 21.35 -14.84 50.91
C THR A 10 21.43 -14.82 49.39
N SER A 11 20.74 -15.81 48.80
CA SER A 11 20.41 -15.89 47.38
C SER A 11 19.68 -14.62 46.95
N THR A 12 20.39 -13.70 46.30
CA THR A 12 19.79 -12.54 45.65
C THR A 12 19.19 -13.00 44.32
N LEU A 13 17.91 -13.36 44.42
CA LEU A 13 16.91 -13.44 43.38
C LEU A 13 17.04 -12.25 42.40
N PHE A 14 17.69 -12.47 41.26
CA PHE A 14 17.69 -11.53 40.14
C PHE A 14 16.46 -11.84 39.26
N GLY A 15 15.28 -11.49 39.78
CA GLY A 15 14.03 -11.46 39.04
C GLY A 15 13.72 -10.01 38.63
N LEU A 16 13.98 -9.68 37.37
CA LEU A 16 13.54 -8.47 36.67
C LEU A 16 13.11 -8.94 35.27
N LEU A 17 11.82 -9.11 34.99
CA LEU A 17 10.83 -8.13 34.52
C LEU A 17 11.14 -7.50 33.14
N GLY A 18 10.24 -7.79 32.19
CA GLY A 18 9.98 -7.04 30.95
C GLY A 18 10.91 -7.41 29.78
N ILE A 19 10.49 -7.44 28.51
CA ILE A 19 9.36 -6.77 27.85
C ILE A 19 9.01 -7.61 26.59
N ASN A 20 7.72 -7.77 26.31
CA ASN A 20 7.24 -8.30 25.04
C ASN A 20 7.65 -7.33 23.91
N ALA A 21 8.56 -7.74 23.04
CA ALA A 21 8.66 -7.15 21.72
C ALA A 21 7.75 -7.96 20.78
N ALA A 22 6.44 -7.73 20.87
CA ALA A 22 5.59 -7.92 19.71
C ALA A 22 6.00 -6.82 18.73
N GLN A 23 6.96 -7.15 17.87
CA GLN A 23 7.32 -6.30 16.75
C GLN A 23 6.11 -6.28 15.82
N ALA A 24 5.31 -5.22 15.92
CA ALA A 24 4.32 -4.89 14.91
C ALA A 24 5.08 -4.76 13.58
N ILE A 25 4.79 -5.67 12.66
CA ILE A 25 5.27 -5.60 11.29
C ILE A 25 4.38 -4.55 10.63
N SER A 26 4.82 -3.30 10.61
CA SER A 26 4.19 -2.25 9.81
C SER A 26 5.25 -1.22 9.42
N GLU A 27 5.76 -1.37 8.20
CA GLU A 27 6.20 -0.29 7.30
C GLU A 27 6.92 -0.92 6.11
N SER A 28 6.14 -1.55 5.24
CA SER A 28 6.57 -1.78 3.88
C SER A 28 6.35 -0.47 3.12
N ASN A 29 7.36 0.42 3.12
CA ASN A 29 7.46 1.55 2.20
C ASN A 29 7.72 1.04 0.77
N ASN A 30 6.89 0.11 0.29
CA ASN A 30 7.00 -0.46 -1.03
C ASN A 30 5.93 0.17 -1.93
N SER A 31 6.33 1.21 -2.65
CA SER A 31 5.48 1.94 -3.59
C SER A 31 5.00 1.11 -4.79
N ASN A 32 5.48 -0.12 -4.91
CA ASN A 32 5.09 -1.06 -5.96
C ASN A 32 4.21 -2.19 -5.44
N HIS A 33 3.72 -2.13 -4.20
CA HIS A 33 2.74 -3.09 -3.69
C HIS A 33 1.37 -2.43 -3.52
N LEU A 34 0.32 -3.17 -3.89
CA LEU A 34 -1.07 -2.81 -3.61
C LEU A 34 -1.69 -3.89 -2.74
N THR A 35 -2.20 -3.49 -1.59
CA THR A 35 -2.83 -4.37 -0.62
C THR A 35 -4.34 -4.21 -0.68
N ILE A 36 -5.07 -5.30 -0.73
CA ILE A 36 -6.53 -5.33 -0.82
C ILE A 36 -7.07 -6.15 0.34
N GLN A 37 -7.85 -5.51 1.20
CA GLN A 37 -8.65 -6.22 2.18
C GLN A 37 -9.85 -6.85 1.47
N VAL A 38 -10.10 -8.13 1.71
CA VAL A 38 -11.24 -8.84 1.15
C VAL A 38 -12.04 -9.56 2.23
N LYS A 39 -13.24 -10.01 1.88
CA LYS A 39 -14.08 -10.91 2.69
C LYS A 39 -14.27 -12.23 1.99
N GLY A 40 -14.28 -13.30 2.78
CA GLY A 40 -14.67 -14.64 2.36
C GLY A 40 -13.50 -15.58 2.05
N ILE A 41 -12.26 -15.09 2.01
CA ILE A 41 -11.07 -15.93 1.86
C ILE A 41 -10.74 -16.62 3.18
N VAL A 42 -11.30 -17.81 3.41
CA VAL A 42 -11.09 -18.59 4.65
C VAL A 42 -10.48 -19.98 4.40
N CYS A 43 -10.17 -20.30 3.14
CA CYS A 43 -9.64 -21.60 2.74
C CYS A 43 -8.60 -21.41 1.63
N SER A 44 -7.42 -22.00 1.81
CA SER A 44 -6.31 -21.93 0.85
C SER A 44 -6.66 -22.53 -0.51
N PHE A 45 -7.42 -23.63 -0.54
CA PHE A 45 -7.87 -24.23 -1.80
C PHE A 45 -8.84 -23.34 -2.56
N CYS A 46 -9.68 -22.57 -1.86
CA CYS A 46 -10.61 -21.63 -2.51
C CYS A 46 -9.86 -20.41 -3.06
N ALA A 47 -8.86 -19.92 -2.33
CA ALA A 47 -8.05 -18.75 -2.71
C ALA A 47 -7.33 -18.93 -4.05
N PHE A 48 -7.01 -20.17 -4.43
CA PHE A 48 -6.38 -20.48 -5.72
C PHE A 48 -7.17 -19.95 -6.94
N GLY A 49 -8.51 -19.93 -6.85
CA GLY A 49 -9.36 -19.42 -7.92
C GLY A 49 -9.13 -17.92 -8.18
N VAL A 50 -9.09 -17.12 -7.12
CA VAL A 50 -8.86 -15.67 -7.22
C VAL A 50 -7.42 -15.36 -7.58
N GLU A 51 -6.45 -16.09 -7.04
CA GLU A 51 -5.03 -15.99 -7.40
C GLU A 51 -4.81 -16.19 -8.91
N LYS A 52 -5.44 -17.21 -9.49
CA LYS A 52 -5.39 -17.49 -10.93
C LYS A 52 -6.05 -16.40 -11.78
N ASN A 53 -7.08 -15.73 -11.26
CA ASN A 53 -7.71 -14.62 -11.97
C ASN A 53 -6.81 -13.37 -11.92
N LEU A 54 -6.27 -13.03 -10.75
CA LEU A 54 -5.41 -11.88 -10.53
C LEU A 54 -4.08 -11.98 -11.28
N SER A 55 -3.43 -13.15 -11.27
CA SER A 55 -2.14 -13.39 -11.96
C SER A 55 -2.15 -13.19 -13.49
N LYS A 56 -3.33 -13.02 -14.09
CA LYS A 56 -3.49 -12.69 -15.52
C LYS A 56 -3.38 -11.20 -15.79
N LEU A 57 -3.49 -10.35 -14.77
CA LEU A 57 -3.45 -8.91 -14.91
C LEU A 57 -2.09 -8.46 -15.47
N PRO A 58 -2.07 -7.57 -16.48
CA PRO A 58 -0.86 -7.27 -17.24
C PRO A 58 0.13 -6.34 -16.52
N PHE A 59 -0.32 -5.67 -15.46
CA PHE A 59 0.46 -4.71 -14.66
C PHE A 59 1.13 -5.35 -13.42
N LEU A 60 1.07 -6.68 -13.28
CA LEU A 60 1.71 -7.39 -12.17
C LEU A 60 3.16 -7.75 -12.47
N ASP A 61 4.02 -7.55 -11.47
CA ASP A 61 5.38 -8.08 -11.46
C ASP A 61 5.34 -9.58 -11.12
N LYS A 62 5.37 -10.39 -12.18
CA LYS A 62 5.34 -11.86 -12.08
C LYS A 62 6.63 -12.47 -11.57
N THR A 63 7.66 -11.69 -11.24
CA THR A 63 8.88 -12.24 -10.62
C THR A 63 8.73 -12.40 -9.10
N GLN A 64 7.76 -11.71 -8.50
CA GLN A 64 7.49 -11.73 -7.06
C GLN A 64 6.44 -12.79 -6.68
N PHE A 65 6.39 -13.08 -5.37
CA PHE A 65 5.41 -13.96 -4.73
C PHE A 65 5.26 -15.36 -5.36
N GLY A 66 6.37 -16.00 -5.75
CA GLY A 66 6.31 -17.36 -6.29
C GLY A 66 5.94 -17.44 -7.78
N GLN A 67 6.20 -16.37 -8.52
CA GLN A 67 6.13 -16.24 -9.99
C GLN A 67 4.77 -15.85 -10.59
N ASN A 68 3.91 -15.19 -9.82
CA ASN A 68 2.60 -14.75 -10.30
C ASN A 68 2.19 -13.35 -9.85
N GLY A 69 3.00 -12.69 -9.01
CA GLY A 69 2.75 -11.33 -8.54
C GLY A 69 1.56 -11.21 -7.57
N VAL A 70 1.09 -12.31 -6.98
CA VAL A 70 -0.05 -12.33 -6.06
C VAL A 70 0.33 -13.06 -4.78
N LEU A 71 0.20 -12.38 -3.65
CA LEU A 71 0.29 -12.98 -2.30
C LEU A 71 -1.10 -12.94 -1.66
N ILE A 72 -1.52 -14.04 -1.07
CA ILE A 72 -2.79 -14.11 -0.32
C ILE A 72 -2.50 -14.57 1.10
N ASP A 73 -2.86 -13.74 2.08
CA ASP A 73 -2.89 -14.11 3.48
C ASP A 73 -4.34 -14.39 3.91
N ILE A 74 -4.62 -15.68 4.11
CA ILE A 74 -5.94 -16.14 4.53
C ILE A 74 -6.27 -15.79 5.98
N ASN A 75 -5.26 -15.54 6.83
CA ASN A 75 -5.47 -15.25 8.25
C ASN A 75 -5.95 -13.81 8.44
N THR A 76 -5.41 -12.89 7.64
CA THR A 76 -5.79 -11.47 7.62
C THR A 76 -6.86 -11.16 6.56
N GLN A 77 -7.17 -12.11 5.68
CA GLN A 77 -8.04 -11.92 4.51
C GLN A 77 -7.55 -10.79 3.62
N GLU A 78 -6.24 -10.80 3.34
CA GLU A 78 -5.54 -9.78 2.59
C GLU A 78 -4.96 -10.37 1.30
N ILE A 79 -5.05 -9.61 0.22
CA ILE A 79 -4.38 -9.89 -1.04
C ILE A 79 -3.36 -8.79 -1.28
N THR A 80 -2.10 -9.14 -1.49
CA THR A 80 -1.05 -8.19 -1.86
C THR A 80 -0.59 -8.47 -3.29
N LEU A 81 -0.66 -7.45 -4.13
CA LEU A 81 -0.28 -7.48 -5.54
C LEU A 81 1.08 -6.80 -5.71
N ALA A 82 2.01 -7.47 -6.37
CA ALA A 82 3.26 -6.86 -6.81
C ALA A 82 3.02 -6.17 -8.16
N LEU A 83 3.25 -4.87 -8.23
CA LEU A 83 3.00 -4.03 -9.39
C LEU A 83 4.29 -3.75 -10.16
N LEU A 84 4.18 -3.67 -11.48
CA LEU A 84 5.24 -3.13 -12.33
C LEU A 84 5.35 -1.61 -12.13
N ALA A 85 6.58 -1.10 -12.00
CA ALA A 85 6.82 0.32 -11.75
C ALA A 85 6.40 1.23 -12.92
N ASP A 86 6.34 0.67 -14.14
CA ASP A 86 6.10 1.38 -15.41
C ASP A 86 4.73 1.09 -16.03
N LYS A 87 3.81 0.47 -15.27
CA LYS A 87 2.46 0.13 -15.75
C LYS A 87 1.39 0.70 -14.85
N SER A 88 0.47 1.46 -15.45
CA SER A 88 -0.78 1.90 -14.82
C SER A 88 -1.58 0.74 -14.24
N VAL A 89 -2.15 0.94 -13.06
CA VAL A 89 -2.94 -0.07 -12.36
C VAL A 89 -4.42 0.08 -12.71
N ALA A 90 -5.04 -0.97 -13.26
CA ALA A 90 -6.48 -0.96 -13.53
C ALA A 90 -7.26 -1.51 -12.33
N TYR A 91 -7.65 -0.64 -11.41
CA TYR A 91 -8.36 -1.01 -10.17
C TYR A 91 -9.69 -1.75 -10.43
N ALA A 92 -10.44 -1.36 -11.47
CA ALA A 92 -11.68 -2.02 -11.86
C ALA A 92 -11.46 -3.48 -12.31
N ASP A 93 -10.33 -3.77 -12.98
CA ASP A 93 -9.99 -5.14 -13.38
C ASP A 93 -9.61 -6.00 -12.16
N ILE A 94 -8.99 -5.40 -11.14
CA ILE A 94 -8.71 -6.07 -9.86
C ILE A 94 -10.02 -6.41 -9.15
N ALA A 95 -10.93 -5.44 -9.00
CA ALA A 95 -12.26 -5.66 -8.43
C ALA A 95 -12.99 -6.80 -9.14
N THR A 96 -13.03 -6.74 -10.48
CA THR A 96 -13.63 -7.78 -11.31
C THR A 96 -12.99 -9.15 -11.10
N ALA A 97 -11.66 -9.24 -11.01
CA ALA A 97 -10.95 -10.50 -10.80
C ALA A 97 -11.26 -11.11 -9.42
N ILE A 98 -11.38 -10.29 -8.38
CA ILE A 98 -11.73 -10.71 -7.01
C ILE A 98 -13.18 -11.20 -6.95
N THR A 99 -14.14 -10.43 -7.47
CA THR A 99 -15.55 -10.82 -7.49
C THR A 99 -15.81 -12.06 -8.33
N LYS A 100 -15.14 -12.22 -9.48
CA LYS A 100 -15.19 -13.47 -10.26
C LYS A 100 -14.58 -14.66 -9.52
N GLY A 101 -13.70 -14.41 -8.56
CA GLY A 101 -13.16 -15.43 -7.65
C GLY A 101 -14.14 -15.83 -6.54
N GLY A 102 -15.27 -15.13 -6.38
CA GLY A 102 -16.27 -15.39 -5.35
C GLY A 102 -16.02 -14.66 -4.03
N TYR A 103 -15.30 -13.54 -4.07
CA TYR A 103 -14.93 -12.76 -2.89
C TYR A 103 -15.34 -11.30 -3.02
N ASP A 104 -15.47 -10.62 -1.88
CA ASP A 104 -15.88 -9.22 -1.83
C ASP A 104 -14.69 -8.34 -1.42
N PRO A 105 -14.24 -7.41 -2.29
CA PRO A 105 -13.30 -6.36 -1.88
C PRO A 105 -13.88 -5.48 -0.78
N VAL A 106 -13.03 -5.01 0.13
CA VAL A 106 -13.40 -4.12 1.24
C VAL A 106 -12.69 -2.78 1.12
N SER A 107 -11.38 -2.80 0.88
CA SER A 107 -10.56 -1.61 0.71
C SER A 107 -9.30 -1.93 -0.06
N TYR A 108 -8.77 -0.92 -0.74
CA TYR A 108 -7.51 -0.98 -1.48
C TYR A 108 -6.57 0.03 -0.85
N HIS A 109 -5.34 -0.38 -0.54
CA HIS A 109 -4.31 0.42 0.09
C HIS A 109 -3.05 0.39 -0.75
N GLY A 110 -2.55 1.56 -1.12
CA GLY A 110 -1.34 1.69 -1.92
C GLY A 110 -0.49 2.85 -1.43
N VAL A 111 0.80 2.80 -1.74
CA VAL A 111 1.74 3.88 -1.48
C VAL A 111 2.18 4.42 -2.83
N ILE A 112 1.83 5.67 -3.13
CA ILE A 112 2.11 6.27 -4.44
C ILE A 112 3.12 7.39 -4.28
N GLU A 113 4.15 7.36 -5.11
CA GLU A 113 5.12 8.42 -5.23
C GLU A 113 4.76 9.30 -6.43
N GLY A 114 4.75 10.62 -6.26
CA GLY A 114 4.39 11.51 -7.35
C GLY A 114 4.43 12.99 -7.00
N ILE A 115 3.90 13.82 -7.90
CA ILE A 115 3.86 15.27 -7.73
C ILE A 115 2.43 15.70 -7.44
N ILE A 116 2.25 16.51 -6.38
CA ILE A 116 0.96 17.16 -6.12
C ILE A 116 0.74 18.29 -7.11
N GLN A 117 -0.39 18.28 -7.80
CA GLN A 117 -0.80 19.31 -8.74
C GLN A 117 -2.20 19.84 -8.40
N ASN A 118 -2.42 21.10 -8.72
CA ASN A 118 -3.74 21.73 -8.69
C ASN A 118 -4.07 22.23 -10.10
N SER A 119 -5.25 21.86 -10.60
CA SER A 119 -5.82 22.39 -11.84
C SER A 119 -7.27 22.74 -11.58
N ASP A 120 -7.65 23.99 -11.84
CA ASP A 120 -9.04 24.47 -11.71
C ASP A 120 -9.69 24.15 -10.35
N GLY A 121 -8.92 24.23 -9.26
CA GLY A 121 -9.40 23.94 -7.91
C GLY A 121 -9.51 22.45 -7.57
N LYS A 122 -9.27 21.54 -8.53
CA LYS A 122 -9.17 20.10 -8.32
C LYS A 122 -7.72 19.72 -8.00
N TRP A 123 -7.56 18.74 -7.11
CA TRP A 123 -6.25 18.29 -6.63
C TRP A 123 -5.93 16.91 -7.15
N TYR A 124 -4.67 16.74 -7.53
CA TYR A 124 -4.17 15.53 -8.16
C TYR A 124 -2.81 15.14 -7.60
N LEU A 125 -2.56 13.84 -7.49
CA LEU A 125 -1.20 13.31 -7.50
C LEU A 125 -0.93 12.69 -8.87
N VAL A 126 0.19 13.05 -9.49
CA VAL A 126 0.61 12.50 -10.78
C VAL A 126 1.78 11.55 -10.55
N ASP A 127 1.53 10.24 -10.68
CA ASP A 127 2.55 9.19 -10.68
C ASP A 127 3.37 9.30 -11.96
N GLN A 128 4.66 9.64 -11.80
CA GLN A 128 5.55 9.87 -12.92
C GLN A 128 6.05 8.58 -13.57
N GLY A 129 6.06 7.46 -12.84
CA GLY A 129 6.47 6.17 -13.37
C GLY A 129 5.39 5.52 -14.24
N LYS A 130 4.12 5.73 -13.89
CA LYS A 130 2.97 5.03 -14.50
C LYS A 130 2.08 5.89 -15.40
N GLU A 131 2.37 7.19 -15.52
CA GLU A 131 1.51 8.17 -16.20
C GLU A 131 0.07 8.18 -15.66
N GLN A 132 -0.11 7.86 -14.37
CA GLN A 132 -1.41 7.67 -13.73
C GLN A 132 -1.71 8.84 -12.77
N VAL A 133 -2.97 9.29 -12.76
CA VAL A 133 -3.43 10.46 -12.02
C VAL A 133 -4.41 10.03 -10.92
N TYR A 134 -4.16 10.51 -9.71
CA TYR A 134 -4.98 10.21 -8.52
C TYR A 134 -5.72 11.47 -8.10
N HIS A 135 -7.05 11.46 -8.16
CA HIS A 135 -7.90 12.56 -7.72
C HIS A 135 -7.95 12.58 -6.19
N LEU A 136 -7.59 13.73 -5.61
CA LEU A 136 -7.50 13.92 -4.17
C LEU A 136 -8.58 14.89 -3.67
N SER A 137 -9.13 14.59 -2.50
CA SER A 137 -9.99 15.54 -1.79
C SER A 137 -9.18 16.75 -1.31
N GLN A 138 -9.72 17.97 -1.49
CA GLN A 138 -9.02 19.19 -1.07
C GLN A 138 -8.75 19.21 0.45
N THR A 139 -7.51 19.50 0.82
CA THR A 139 -7.12 19.77 2.22
C THR A 139 -6.20 20.99 2.30
N ALA A 140 -6.09 21.60 3.48
CA ALA A 140 -5.16 22.72 3.71
C ALA A 140 -3.70 22.29 3.49
N GLU A 141 -3.37 21.04 3.81
CA GLU A 141 -2.04 20.45 3.63
C GLU A 141 -1.62 20.41 2.15
N LEU A 142 -2.52 19.97 1.25
CA LEU A 142 -2.24 19.91 -0.19
C LEU A 142 -1.83 21.28 -0.76
N THR A 143 -2.41 22.36 -0.24
CA THR A 143 -2.07 23.72 -0.67
C THR A 143 -0.63 24.08 -0.33
N ALA A 144 -0.11 23.62 0.81
CA ALA A 144 1.26 23.88 1.25
C ALA A 144 2.33 23.03 0.52
N ILE A 145 1.90 21.96 -0.15
CA ILE A 145 2.78 20.99 -0.83
C ILE A 145 2.54 20.91 -2.34
N SER A 146 1.74 21.81 -2.90
CA SER A 146 1.54 21.91 -4.36
C SER A 146 2.87 22.07 -5.10
N GLY A 147 3.06 21.29 -6.16
CA GLY A 147 4.29 21.23 -6.96
C GLY A 147 5.43 20.45 -6.30
N LYS A 148 5.25 19.93 -5.08
CA LYS A 148 6.27 19.10 -4.41
C LYS A 148 6.10 17.63 -4.78
N TRP A 149 7.22 16.93 -4.73
CA TRP A 149 7.28 15.48 -4.82
C TRP A 149 6.97 14.88 -3.46
N VAL A 150 6.11 13.87 -3.42
CA VAL A 150 5.59 13.30 -2.17
C VAL A 150 5.45 11.79 -2.28
N LEU A 151 5.44 11.15 -1.11
CA LEU A 151 4.96 9.79 -0.91
C LEU A 151 3.60 9.87 -0.24
N LEU A 152 2.59 9.26 -0.84
CA LEU A 152 1.20 9.33 -0.41
C LEU A 152 0.66 7.94 -0.14
N ASP A 153 0.17 7.70 1.08
CA ASP A 153 -0.63 6.51 1.36
C ASP A 153 -2.06 6.80 0.94
N ILE A 154 -2.60 5.98 0.04
CA ILE A 154 -3.95 6.12 -0.48
C ILE A 154 -4.82 4.96 -0.04
N THR A 155 -6.11 5.25 0.12
CA THR A 155 -7.15 4.25 0.30
C THR A 155 -8.26 4.46 -0.73
N LEU A 156 -8.77 3.38 -1.30
CA LEU A 156 -9.97 3.36 -2.13
C LEU A 156 -11.01 2.42 -1.53
N THR A 157 -12.28 2.81 -1.67
CA THR A 157 -13.42 1.90 -1.49
C THR A 157 -13.65 1.05 -2.73
N PRO A 158 -14.42 -0.05 -2.65
CA PRO A 158 -14.77 -0.87 -3.82
C PRO A 158 -15.47 -0.07 -4.91
N ALA A 159 -16.40 0.82 -4.54
CA ALA A 159 -17.10 1.67 -5.49
C ALA A 159 -16.15 2.59 -6.27
N GLN A 160 -15.11 3.11 -5.62
CA GLN A 160 -14.12 3.96 -6.29
C GLN A 160 -13.14 3.16 -7.14
N ALA A 161 -12.73 1.98 -6.68
CA ALA A 161 -11.91 1.07 -7.47
C ALA A 161 -12.63 0.68 -8.78
N GLU A 162 -13.93 0.40 -8.71
CA GLU A 162 -14.79 0.09 -9.87
C GLU A 162 -15.01 1.29 -10.79
N ALA A 163 -15.14 2.50 -10.23
CA ALA A 163 -15.32 3.73 -11.00
C ALA A 163 -14.00 4.29 -11.59
N SER A 164 -12.84 3.81 -11.10
CA SER A 164 -11.52 4.22 -11.59
C SER A 164 -11.17 3.52 -12.90
N ASN A 165 -10.36 4.18 -13.72
CA ASN A 165 -9.78 3.59 -14.92
C ASN A 165 -8.24 3.56 -14.81
N ALA A 166 -7.57 3.13 -15.88
CA ALA A 166 -6.11 3.00 -15.87
C ALA A 166 -5.39 4.36 -15.79
N GLU A 167 -5.99 5.44 -16.27
CA GLU A 167 -5.38 6.78 -16.31
C GLU A 167 -5.78 7.61 -15.08
N GLU A 168 -7.05 7.54 -14.69
CA GLU A 168 -7.63 8.33 -13.60
C GLU A 168 -8.17 7.44 -12.48
N VAL A 169 -7.67 7.70 -11.27
CA VAL A 169 -7.98 6.95 -10.06
C VAL A 169 -8.69 7.85 -9.05
N LEU A 170 -9.80 7.38 -8.51
CA LEU A 170 -10.58 8.09 -7.49
C LEU A 170 -10.17 7.63 -6.10
N VAL A 171 -9.59 8.53 -5.29
CA VAL A 171 -9.13 8.19 -3.93
C VAL A 171 -10.20 8.57 -2.89
N SER A 172 -10.52 7.68 -1.93
CA SER A 172 -11.39 8.05 -0.80
C SER A 172 -10.64 8.86 0.25
N GLU A 173 -9.48 8.37 0.64
CA GLU A 173 -8.71 8.91 1.74
C GLU A 173 -7.23 8.83 1.37
N PHE A 174 -6.47 9.81 1.84
CA PHE A 174 -5.02 9.79 1.69
C PHE A 174 -4.34 10.36 2.92
N ARG A 175 -3.07 10.01 3.10
CA ARG A 175 -2.15 10.59 4.07
C ARG A 175 -0.84 10.93 3.37
N VAL A 176 -0.31 12.12 3.62
CA VAL A 176 1.03 12.49 3.19
C VAL A 176 2.03 11.80 4.12
N SER A 177 2.82 10.88 3.59
CA SER A 177 3.76 10.08 4.36
C SER A 177 5.17 10.67 4.31
N HIS A 178 5.54 11.26 3.18
CA HIS A 178 6.79 12.00 3.03
C HIS A 178 6.64 13.13 2.03
N VAL A 179 7.35 14.23 2.27
CA VAL A 179 7.50 15.34 1.32
C VAL A 179 8.99 15.49 1.05
N TYR A 180 9.40 15.24 -0.18
CA TYR A 180 10.82 15.25 -0.53
C TYR A 180 11.35 16.67 -0.64
N GLU A 181 12.53 16.90 -0.08
CA GLU A 181 13.27 18.15 -0.25
C GLU A 181 14.07 18.14 -1.56
N LEU A 182 14.32 19.32 -2.14
CA LEU A 182 15.05 19.48 -3.41
C LEU A 182 16.47 18.87 -3.41
N SER A 183 17.05 18.64 -2.22
CA SER A 183 18.38 18.07 -2.01
C SER A 183 18.41 16.55 -1.86
N GLU A 184 17.26 15.89 -1.76
CA GLU A 184 17.21 14.43 -1.59
C GLU A 184 17.36 13.70 -2.95
N PRO A 185 18.07 12.55 -2.98
CA PRO A 185 18.17 11.75 -4.19
C PRO A 185 16.78 11.20 -4.55
N LYS A 186 16.19 11.75 -5.61
CA LYS A 186 14.95 11.25 -6.20
C LYS A 186 15.21 9.89 -6.86
N MET A 187 14.29 8.93 -6.71
CA MET A 187 14.28 7.79 -7.62
C MET A 187 14.07 8.32 -9.05
N GLN A 188 15.02 8.03 -9.94
CA GLN A 188 15.03 8.59 -11.29
C GLN A 188 13.99 7.88 -12.16
N TYR A 189 12.79 8.45 -12.25
CA TYR A 189 11.78 8.08 -13.25
C TYR A 189 11.71 9.13 -14.38
N PRO A 190 11.42 8.72 -15.64
CA PRO A 190 11.11 9.66 -16.72
C PRO A 190 9.95 10.60 -16.32
N GLN A 191 10.04 11.88 -16.70
CA GLN A 191 8.99 12.85 -16.41
C GLN A 191 7.74 12.56 -17.27
N ALA A 192 6.61 12.25 -16.63
CA ALA A 192 5.33 12.05 -17.31
C ALA A 192 4.71 13.40 -17.69
N LYS A 193 4.09 13.48 -18.87
CA LYS A 193 3.35 14.68 -19.30
C LYS A 193 1.92 14.61 -18.79
N PHE A 194 1.63 15.32 -17.71
CA PHE A 194 0.25 15.52 -17.25
C PHE A 194 -0.60 16.14 -18.37
N ARG A 195 -1.73 15.52 -18.69
CA ARG A 195 -2.76 16.05 -19.59
C ARG A 195 -4.08 15.98 -18.84
N PRO A 196 -4.60 17.07 -18.27
CA PRO A 196 -5.92 17.04 -17.69
C PRO A 196 -6.93 16.73 -18.79
N SER A 197 -7.88 15.84 -18.50
CA SER A 197 -9.04 15.59 -19.35
C SER A 197 -9.77 16.92 -19.55
N LEU A 198 -9.75 17.45 -20.78
CA LEU A 198 -10.59 18.57 -21.16
C LEU A 198 -12.02 18.04 -21.24
N ASP A 199 -12.83 18.41 -20.25
CA ASP A 199 -14.28 18.29 -20.32
C ASP A 199 -14.75 19.00 -21.62
N LEU A 200 -15.20 18.20 -22.60
CA LEU A 200 -15.89 18.63 -23.83
C LEU A 200 -17.38 18.33 -23.70
#